data_AF-A0A7J4BSC0-F1
#
_entry.id   AF-A0A7J4BSC0-F1
#
_cell.length_a   1.000
_cell.length_b   1.000
_cell.length_c   1.000
_cell.angle_alpha   90.00
_cell.angle_beta   90.00
_cell.angle_gamma   90.00
#
_symmetry.space_group_name_H-M   'P 1'
#
loop_
_entity.id
_entity.type
_entity.pdbx_description
1 polymer ?
#
loop_
_entity_poly.entity_id
_entity_poly.type
_entity_poly.pdbx_seq_one_letter_code
_entity_poly.pdbx_strand_id
1 'polypeptide(L)'
;MAGKKSTSSGDDGGPKLDDEKLEKKLRASARTVVRTCMQMRSYENTLIITDPQTAQIGQAIYEQASLISERVLLLMMSSSHQHGDEPPGAVSELMRKQQVVIAPTKFSLTHTRATRFARNDGARIATLPGITLDIFTEGGMTADFDRLREEITRVGSNLKRRREIKITSEAGTDVEFEVEHRRWKLEDNGICNRPSHVTNLPAGKIFTRPKKDT
;
A
#
# COMPACT_ATOMS: atom_id res chain seq x y z
N MET A 1 -9.17 67.94 6.52
CA MET A 1 -10.11 67.18 7.38
C MET A 1 -11.05 66.44 6.43
N ALA A 2 -11.31 65.13 6.43
CA ALA A 2 -10.87 63.90 7.09
C ALA A 2 -11.10 62.80 6.00
N GLY A 3 -10.32 61.74 5.82
CA GLY A 3 -9.80 60.80 6.79
C GLY A 3 -10.64 59.51 6.78
N LYS A 4 -10.22 58.52 5.97
CA LYS A 4 -10.37 57.05 6.08
C LYS A 4 -11.68 56.44 6.63
N LYS A 5 -12.22 55.47 5.89
CA LYS A 5 -12.20 54.03 6.29
C LYS A 5 -12.69 53.13 5.15
N SER A 6 -11.73 52.60 4.38
CA SER A 6 -11.89 51.33 3.67
C SER A 6 -11.81 50.21 4.70
N THR A 7 -12.92 49.59 5.04
CA THR A 7 -12.92 48.35 5.82
C THR A 7 -12.66 47.19 4.87
N SER A 8 -11.39 46.85 4.72
CA SER A 8 -10.95 45.51 4.32
C SER A 8 -11.30 44.55 5.46
N SER A 9 -12.39 43.81 5.35
CA SER A 9 -12.58 42.59 6.15
C SER A 9 -12.02 41.43 5.35
N GLY A 10 -10.71 41.21 5.50
CA GLY A 10 -10.11 39.92 5.21
C GLY A 10 -10.67 38.92 6.22
N ASP A 11 -11.62 38.12 5.76
CA ASP A 11 -12.02 36.90 6.44
C ASP A 11 -11.07 35.80 5.98
N ASP A 12 -9.87 35.81 6.55
CA ASP A 12 -8.86 34.77 6.37
C ASP A 12 -9.21 33.62 7.34
N GLY A 13 -10.37 33.01 7.09
CA GLY A 13 -10.91 31.86 7.79
C GLY A 13 -10.11 30.60 7.48
N GLY A 14 -8.90 30.52 8.02
CA GLY A 14 -8.03 29.36 7.83
C GLY A 14 -8.55 28.12 8.57
N PRO A 15 -8.48 26.93 7.95
CA PRO A 15 -8.38 25.67 8.68
C PRO A 15 -6.88 25.39 8.90
N LYS A 16 -6.35 25.49 10.12
CA LYS A 16 -4.91 25.23 10.37
C LYS A 16 -4.61 24.09 11.33
N LEU A 17 -5.49 23.79 12.28
CA LEU A 17 -5.22 22.79 13.32
C LEU A 17 -5.47 21.34 12.86
N ASP A 18 -6.50 21.11 12.04
CA ASP A 18 -6.83 19.77 11.54
C ASP A 18 -5.94 19.35 10.37
N ASP A 19 -5.53 20.30 9.53
CA ASP A 19 -4.67 20.07 8.37
C ASP A 19 -3.23 19.71 8.79
N GLU A 20 -2.64 20.40 9.77
CA GLU A 20 -1.31 20.06 10.30
C GLU A 20 -1.29 18.66 10.93
N LYS A 21 -2.36 18.30 11.66
CA LYS A 21 -2.48 16.98 12.28
C LYS A 21 -2.61 15.88 11.23
N LEU A 22 -3.41 16.13 10.18
CA LEU A 22 -3.56 15.21 9.06
C LEU A 22 -2.24 15.04 8.30
N GLU A 23 -1.53 16.13 8.01
CA GLU A 23 -0.22 16.10 7.35
C GLU A 23 0.80 15.29 8.16
N LYS A 24 0.82 15.49 9.48
CA LYS A 24 1.69 14.71 10.38
C LYS A 24 1.37 13.22 10.33
N LYS A 25 0.09 12.83 10.31
CA LYS A 25 -0.33 11.42 10.18
C LYS A 25 0.04 10.84 8.81
N LEU A 26 -0.23 11.57 7.73
CA LEU A 26 0.16 11.20 6.36
C LEU A 26 1.66 10.93 6.28
N ARG A 27 2.46 11.86 6.82
CA ARG A 27 3.91 11.75 6.86
C ARG A 27 4.39 10.54 7.66
N ALA A 28 3.74 10.25 8.79
CA ALA A 28 4.07 9.09 9.62
C ALA A 28 3.81 7.77 8.87
N SER A 29 2.64 7.62 8.25
CA SER A 29 2.29 6.42 7.48
C SER A 29 3.15 6.27 6.22
N ALA A 30 3.41 7.37 5.51
CA ALA A 30 4.32 7.38 4.37
C ALA A 30 5.75 6.96 4.77
N ARG A 31 6.21 7.40 5.95
CA ARG A 31 7.50 6.98 6.50
C ARG A 31 7.51 5.49 6.77
N THR A 32 6.44 4.93 7.34
CA THR A 32 6.30 3.48 7.55
C THR A 32 6.38 2.72 6.23
N VAL A 33 5.65 3.16 5.19
CA VAL A 33 5.70 2.53 3.86
C VAL A 33 7.14 2.51 3.34
N VAL A 34 7.84 3.65 3.34
CA VAL A 34 9.16 3.77 2.72
C VAL A 34 10.24 3.07 3.54
N ARG A 35 10.29 3.29 4.86
CA ARG A 35 11.39 2.84 5.73
C ARG A 35 11.17 1.45 6.30
N THR A 36 9.94 1.12 6.69
CA THR A 36 9.63 -0.16 7.35
C THR A 36 9.20 -1.20 6.33
N CYS A 37 8.16 -0.90 5.54
CA CYS A 37 7.60 -1.85 4.59
C CYS A 37 8.57 -2.11 3.44
N MET A 38 9.00 -1.04 2.75
CA MET A 38 9.93 -1.17 1.63
C MET A 38 11.36 -1.30 2.14
N GLN A 39 11.79 -0.64 3.22
CA GLN A 39 13.24 -0.57 3.57
C GLN A 39 14.06 -0.02 2.39
N MET A 40 13.62 1.12 1.88
CA MET A 40 14.22 1.76 0.71
C MET A 40 15.66 2.20 0.96
N ARG A 41 16.51 2.07 -0.06
CA ARG A 41 17.92 2.46 -0.03
C ARG A 41 18.19 3.62 -0.98
N SER A 42 19.21 4.43 -0.67
CA SER A 42 19.52 5.68 -1.41
C SER A 42 19.91 5.48 -2.87
N TYR A 43 20.40 4.30 -3.24
CA TYR A 43 20.82 3.97 -4.60
C TYR A 43 19.69 3.34 -5.45
N GLU A 44 18.53 3.05 -4.87
CA GLU A 44 17.40 2.44 -5.57
C GLU A 44 16.61 3.49 -6.35
N ASN A 45 16.32 3.21 -7.64
CA ASN A 45 15.34 3.99 -8.38
C ASN A 45 13.94 3.60 -7.89
N THR A 46 13.13 4.60 -7.58
CA THR A 46 11.80 4.43 -7.01
C THR A 46 10.76 5.13 -7.86
N LEU A 47 9.68 4.41 -8.18
CA LEU A 47 8.50 4.99 -8.82
C LEU A 47 7.31 4.91 -7.88
N ILE A 48 6.63 6.04 -7.73
CA ILE A 48 5.37 6.16 -7.02
C ILE A 48 4.29 6.42 -8.05
N ILE A 49 3.27 5.58 -8.07
CA ILE A 49 2.15 5.65 -9.01
C ILE A 49 0.88 5.97 -8.24
N THR A 50 0.27 7.10 -8.54
CA THR A 50 -0.97 7.57 -7.92
C THR A 50 -2.06 7.77 -8.96
N ASP A 51 -3.28 8.02 -8.52
CA ASP A 51 -4.37 8.58 -9.33
C ASP A 51 -4.90 9.87 -8.66
N PRO A 52 -5.86 10.60 -9.28
CA PRO A 52 -6.37 11.84 -8.72
C PRO A 52 -7.00 11.70 -7.33
N GLN A 53 -7.52 10.51 -6.98
CA GLN A 53 -8.15 10.29 -5.67
C GLN A 53 -7.12 10.02 -4.57
N THR A 54 -5.96 9.52 -4.94
CA THR A 54 -4.88 9.10 -4.03
C THR A 54 -3.69 10.06 -4.03
N ALA A 55 -3.79 11.18 -4.77
CA ALA A 55 -2.71 12.14 -5.01
C ALA A 55 -2.01 12.62 -3.72
N GLN A 56 -2.77 12.93 -2.66
CA GLN A 56 -2.20 13.36 -1.38
C GLN A 56 -1.36 12.26 -0.71
N ILE A 57 -1.79 10.99 -0.81
CA ILE A 57 -1.05 9.83 -0.29
C ILE A 57 0.22 9.62 -1.12
N GLY A 58 0.12 9.67 -2.44
CA GLY A 58 1.26 9.58 -3.36
C GLY A 58 2.31 10.66 -3.09
N GLN A 59 1.86 11.90 -2.88
CA GLN A 59 2.72 13.04 -2.53
C GLN A 59 3.43 12.83 -1.19
N ALA A 60 2.71 12.41 -0.15
CA ALA A 60 3.32 12.14 1.16
C ALA A 60 4.39 11.02 1.09
N ILE A 61 4.13 9.97 0.31
CA ILE A 61 5.10 8.90 0.06
C ILE A 61 6.31 9.44 -0.69
N TYR A 62 6.10 10.27 -1.71
CA TYR A 62 7.18 10.90 -2.50
C TYR A 62 8.10 11.76 -1.62
N GLU A 63 7.52 12.56 -0.74
CA GLU A 63 8.29 13.40 0.18
C GLU A 63 9.13 12.55 1.13
N GLN A 64 8.58 11.48 1.72
CA GLN A 64 9.37 10.60 2.59
C GLN A 64 10.40 9.77 1.83
N ALA A 65 10.13 9.39 0.59
CA ALA A 65 11.07 8.69 -0.28
C ALA A 65 12.24 9.59 -0.70
N SER A 66 11.97 10.86 -1.03
CA SER A 66 12.96 11.85 -1.44
C SER A 66 13.96 12.21 -0.33
N LEU A 67 13.60 11.96 0.95
CA LEU A 67 14.53 12.08 2.07
C LEU A 67 15.58 10.95 2.14
N ILE A 68 15.45 9.90 1.32
CA ILE A 68 16.34 8.73 1.31
C ILE A 68 17.11 8.63 -0.01
N SER A 69 16.45 8.88 -1.14
CA SER A 69 17.01 8.75 -2.48
C SER A 69 16.65 9.98 -3.31
N GLU A 70 17.57 10.46 -4.15
CA GLU A 70 17.29 11.50 -5.15
C GLU A 70 16.65 10.92 -6.43
N ARG A 71 16.52 9.59 -6.50
CA ARG A 71 16.11 8.83 -7.69
C ARG A 71 14.65 8.41 -7.58
N VAL A 72 13.78 9.34 -7.20
CA VAL A 72 12.35 9.11 -6.95
C VAL A 72 11.52 9.81 -8.01
N LEU A 73 10.60 9.08 -8.63
CA LEU A 73 9.62 9.60 -9.59
C LEU A 73 8.22 9.48 -9.01
N LEU A 74 7.41 10.53 -9.12
CA LEU A 74 5.98 10.49 -8.86
C LEU A 74 5.22 10.63 -10.19
N LEU A 75 4.35 9.67 -10.48
CA LEU A 75 3.51 9.64 -11.67
C LEU A 75 2.05 9.53 -11.26
N MET A 76 1.19 10.34 -11.88
CA MET A 76 -0.26 10.27 -11.71
C MET A 76 -0.92 9.69 -12.97
N MET A 77 -1.64 8.57 -12.81
CA MET A 77 -2.43 7.95 -13.87
C MET A 77 -3.83 8.57 -13.95
N SER A 78 -4.48 8.49 -15.11
CA SER A 78 -5.85 8.97 -15.26
C SER A 78 -6.85 8.11 -14.48
N SER A 79 -7.97 8.72 -14.08
CA SER A 79 -9.05 8.08 -13.31
C SER A 79 -9.89 7.07 -14.11
N SER A 80 -9.59 6.86 -15.40
CA SER A 80 -10.34 5.98 -16.31
C SER A 80 -10.03 4.49 -16.15
N HIS A 81 -9.07 4.13 -15.32
CA HIS A 81 -8.72 2.72 -15.05
C HIS A 81 -9.82 1.99 -14.28
N GLN A 82 -9.89 0.67 -14.39
CA GLN A 82 -10.67 -0.22 -13.53
C GLN A 82 -9.81 -1.34 -12.93
N HIS A 83 -10.40 -2.17 -12.06
CA HIS A 83 -9.70 -3.34 -11.52
C HIS A 83 -9.31 -4.31 -12.63
N GLY A 84 -8.03 -4.67 -12.70
CA GLY A 84 -7.52 -5.61 -13.69
C GLY A 84 -7.12 -4.97 -15.02
N ASP A 85 -7.36 -3.68 -15.21
CA ASP A 85 -6.84 -2.95 -16.37
C ASP A 85 -5.32 -2.84 -16.29
N GLU A 86 -4.68 -2.94 -17.45
CA GLU A 86 -3.25 -2.67 -17.55
C GLU A 86 -2.99 -1.18 -17.46
N PRO A 87 -1.96 -0.75 -16.71
CA PRO A 87 -1.51 0.63 -16.74
C PRO A 87 -1.09 1.02 -18.16
N PRO A 88 -1.12 2.33 -18.51
CA PRO A 88 -0.69 2.78 -19.83
C PRO A 88 0.71 2.26 -20.16
N GLY A 89 0.99 1.97 -21.44
CA GLY A 89 2.25 1.34 -21.87
C GLY A 89 3.50 2.04 -21.32
N ALA A 90 3.52 3.38 -21.33
CA ALA A 90 4.60 4.18 -20.76
C ALA A 90 4.82 3.93 -19.26
N VAL A 91 3.73 3.77 -18.48
CA VAL A 91 3.80 3.46 -17.04
C VAL A 91 4.35 2.04 -16.84
N SER A 92 3.87 1.07 -17.63
CA SER A 92 4.34 -0.31 -17.59
C SER A 92 5.86 -0.41 -17.87
N GLU A 93 6.35 0.29 -18.89
CA GLU A 93 7.78 0.36 -19.19
C GLU A 93 8.59 1.03 -18.08
N LEU A 94 8.04 2.09 -17.48
CA LEU A 94 8.71 2.78 -16.39
C LEU A 94 8.83 1.89 -15.16
N MET A 95 7.76 1.15 -14.80
CA MET A 95 7.76 0.18 -13.70
C MET A 95 8.88 -0.84 -13.83
N ARG A 96 9.14 -1.34 -15.04
CA ARG A 96 10.20 -2.34 -15.32
C ARG A 96 11.61 -1.82 -15.09
N LYS A 97 11.82 -0.50 -15.21
CA LYS A 97 13.14 0.13 -15.04
C LYS A 97 13.45 0.50 -13.59
N GLN A 98 12.54 0.26 -12.65
CA GLN A 98 12.72 0.61 -11.25
C GLN A 98 13.04 -0.59 -10.38
N GLN A 99 13.77 -0.35 -9.29
CA GLN A 99 13.97 -1.33 -8.24
C GLN A 99 12.79 -1.34 -7.27
N VAL A 100 12.16 -0.18 -7.04
CA VAL A 100 11.05 -0.01 -6.09
C VAL A 100 9.85 0.62 -6.80
N VAL A 101 8.68 -0.01 -6.67
CA VAL A 101 7.41 0.56 -7.15
C VAL A 101 6.42 0.59 -6.01
N ILE A 102 5.83 1.76 -5.75
CA ILE A 102 4.79 1.95 -4.75
C ILE A 102 3.58 2.52 -5.46
N ALA A 103 2.45 1.82 -5.45
CA ALA A 103 1.26 2.18 -6.20
C ALA A 103 0.04 2.37 -5.27
N PRO A 104 -0.09 3.53 -4.59
CA PRO A 104 -1.35 3.93 -3.98
C PRO A 104 -2.35 4.31 -5.06
N THR A 105 -3.28 3.42 -5.36
CA THR A 105 -4.28 3.64 -6.41
C THR A 105 -5.64 3.12 -5.96
N LYS A 106 -6.71 3.76 -6.43
CA LYS A 106 -8.08 3.31 -6.24
C LYS A 106 -8.29 1.89 -6.75
N PHE A 107 -7.71 1.59 -7.91
CA PHE A 107 -7.85 0.30 -8.58
C PHE A 107 -6.54 -0.49 -8.51
N SER A 108 -6.67 -1.80 -8.24
CA SER A 108 -5.52 -2.66 -8.00
C SER A 108 -4.68 -2.92 -9.25
N LEU A 109 -3.37 -2.66 -9.16
CA LEU A 109 -2.39 -3.08 -10.16
C LEU A 109 -1.75 -4.44 -9.85
N THR A 110 -2.15 -5.11 -8.78
CA THR A 110 -1.44 -6.29 -8.24
C THR A 110 -1.38 -7.46 -9.22
N HIS A 111 -2.45 -7.67 -9.99
CA HIS A 111 -2.59 -8.81 -10.90
C HIS A 111 -2.45 -8.43 -12.39
N THR A 112 -1.76 -7.33 -12.68
CA THR A 112 -1.51 -6.87 -14.06
C THR A 112 -0.26 -7.49 -14.65
N ARG A 113 -0.16 -7.52 -15.99
CA ARG A 113 1.07 -7.90 -16.70
C ARG A 113 2.19 -6.92 -16.41
N ALA A 114 1.90 -5.62 -16.27
CA ALA A 114 2.89 -4.63 -15.88
C ALA A 114 3.60 -4.98 -14.57
N THR A 115 2.84 -5.31 -13.51
CA THR A 115 3.38 -5.76 -12.23
C THR A 115 4.17 -7.07 -12.38
N ARG A 116 3.65 -8.02 -13.16
CA ARG A 116 4.34 -9.28 -13.43
C ARG A 116 5.69 -9.08 -14.12
N PHE A 117 5.75 -8.21 -15.14
CA PHE A 117 6.98 -7.94 -15.88
C PHE A 117 7.99 -7.16 -15.04
N ALA A 118 7.56 -6.11 -14.33
CA ALA A 118 8.45 -5.37 -13.45
C ALA A 118 9.03 -6.26 -12.34
N ARG A 119 8.19 -7.12 -11.75
CA ARG A 119 8.63 -8.12 -10.78
C ARG A 119 9.68 -9.08 -11.37
N ASN A 120 9.46 -9.59 -12.58
CA ASN A 120 10.40 -10.49 -13.25
C ASN A 120 11.74 -9.81 -13.54
N ASP A 121 11.73 -8.50 -13.79
CA ASP A 121 12.92 -7.68 -14.01
C ASP A 121 13.62 -7.28 -12.68
N GLY A 122 13.10 -7.74 -11.53
CA GLY A 122 13.72 -7.59 -10.21
C GLY A 122 13.04 -6.56 -9.30
N ALA A 123 12.06 -5.80 -9.82
CA ALA A 123 11.38 -4.78 -9.03
C ALA A 123 10.63 -5.39 -7.85
N ARG A 124 10.67 -4.71 -6.72
CA ARG A 124 9.82 -4.97 -5.56
C ARG A 124 8.70 -3.95 -5.52
N ILE A 125 7.48 -4.45 -5.36
CA ILE A 125 6.26 -3.71 -5.65
C ILE A 125 5.35 -3.76 -4.42
N ALA A 126 4.89 -2.58 -3.98
CA ALA A 126 3.83 -2.46 -3.00
C ALA A 126 2.63 -1.77 -3.65
N THR A 127 1.50 -2.46 -3.70
CA THR A 127 0.24 -1.87 -4.18
C THR A 127 -0.66 -1.54 -2.99
N LEU A 128 -1.38 -0.43 -3.05
CA LEU A 128 -2.35 -0.05 -2.01
C LEU A 128 -3.72 0.15 -2.66
N PRO A 129 -4.39 -0.94 -3.08
CA PRO A 129 -5.65 -0.87 -3.79
C PRO A 129 -6.76 -0.30 -2.90
N GLY A 130 -7.47 0.72 -3.39
CA GLY A 130 -8.60 1.33 -2.70
C GLY A 130 -8.19 2.10 -1.44
N ILE A 131 -6.91 2.49 -1.33
CA ILE A 131 -6.42 3.24 -0.18
C ILE A 131 -7.11 4.60 -0.09
N THR A 132 -7.65 4.91 1.08
CA THR A 132 -8.21 6.23 1.42
C THR A 132 -7.35 6.92 2.46
N LEU A 133 -7.54 8.22 2.63
CA LEU A 133 -6.86 8.99 3.69
C LEU A 133 -7.10 8.36 5.06
N ASP A 134 -8.32 7.95 5.36
CA ASP A 134 -8.67 7.33 6.65
C ASP A 134 -7.95 6.00 6.86
N ILE A 135 -7.94 5.12 5.86
CA ILE A 135 -7.22 3.84 5.96
C ILE A 135 -5.71 4.07 6.11
N PHE A 136 -5.19 5.10 5.44
CA PHE A 136 -3.78 5.42 5.47
C PHE A 136 -3.34 6.08 6.78
N THR A 137 -4.19 6.91 7.39
CA THR A 137 -3.82 7.74 8.56
C THR A 137 -4.32 7.21 9.90
N GLU A 138 -5.38 6.41 9.91
CA GLU A 138 -6.00 5.85 11.11
C GLU A 138 -6.24 4.34 11.02
N GLY A 139 -6.29 3.79 9.81
CA GLY A 139 -6.51 2.36 9.58
C GLY A 139 -5.24 1.51 9.61
N GLY A 140 -5.27 0.42 8.83
CA GLY A 140 -4.25 -0.63 8.86
C GLY A 140 -2.82 -0.19 8.51
N MET A 141 -2.62 0.99 7.92
CA MET A 141 -1.26 1.51 7.69
C MET A 141 -0.57 2.04 8.95
N THR A 142 -1.31 2.27 10.02
CA THR A 142 -0.76 2.67 11.33
C THR A 142 -0.29 1.48 12.18
N ALA A 143 -0.49 0.25 11.69
CA ALA A 143 -0.08 -0.95 12.38
C ALA A 143 1.45 -1.07 12.49
N ASP A 144 1.91 -1.71 13.56
CA ASP A 144 3.31 -2.09 13.72
C ASP A 144 3.60 -3.33 12.85
N PHE A 145 4.22 -3.10 11.69
CA PHE A 145 4.55 -4.15 10.74
C PHE A 145 5.61 -5.13 11.24
N ASP A 146 6.49 -4.73 12.17
CA ASP A 146 7.46 -5.65 12.76
C ASP A 146 6.75 -6.63 13.72
N ARG A 147 5.86 -6.12 14.57
CA ARG A 147 5.00 -6.97 15.40
C ARG A 147 4.06 -7.84 14.56
N LEU A 148 3.48 -7.30 13.48
CA LEU A 148 2.63 -8.04 12.57
C LEU A 148 3.37 -9.22 11.93
N ARG A 149 4.64 -9.03 11.55
CA ARG A 149 5.50 -10.11 11.04
C ARG A 149 5.68 -11.23 12.07
N GLU A 150 5.88 -10.89 13.34
CA GLU A 150 6.02 -11.87 14.42
C GLU A 150 4.71 -12.64 14.64
N GLU A 151 3.58 -11.94 14.68
CA GLU A 151 2.27 -12.55 14.86
C GLU A 151 1.90 -13.48 13.70
N ILE A 152 2.13 -13.06 12.45
CA ILE A 152 1.93 -13.91 11.27
C ILE A 152 2.85 -15.14 11.31
N THR A 153 4.09 -14.98 11.76
CA THR A 153 5.02 -16.12 11.88
C THR A 153 4.51 -17.13 12.90
N ARG A 154 4.04 -16.67 14.06
CA ARG A 154 3.49 -17.49 15.14
C ARG A 154 2.20 -18.20 14.75
N VAL A 155 1.24 -17.49 14.16
CA VAL A 155 -0.02 -18.10 13.69
C VAL A 155 0.26 -19.02 12.51
N GLY A 156 1.12 -18.60 11.59
CA GLY A 156 1.54 -19.36 10.42
C GLY A 156 2.19 -20.69 10.77
N SER A 157 3.02 -20.76 11.82
CA SER A 157 3.62 -22.04 12.25
C SER A 157 2.58 -23.07 12.68
N ASN A 158 1.48 -22.61 13.29
CA ASN A 158 0.37 -23.48 13.68
C ASN A 158 -0.44 -23.96 12.46
N LEU A 159 -0.68 -23.07 11.49
CA LEU A 159 -1.50 -23.36 10.32
C LEU A 159 -0.79 -24.23 9.28
N LYS A 160 0.54 -24.10 9.12
CA LYS A 160 1.34 -24.82 8.10
C LYS A 160 1.10 -26.34 8.04
N ARG A 161 0.76 -26.95 9.17
CA ARG A 161 0.55 -28.41 9.31
C ARG A 161 -0.92 -28.84 9.25
N ARG A 162 -1.87 -27.89 9.31
CA ARG A 162 -3.31 -28.17 9.27
C ARG A 162 -3.79 -28.36 7.83
N ARG A 163 -4.76 -29.26 7.66
CA ARG A 163 -5.35 -29.64 6.37
C ARG A 163 -6.86 -29.53 6.39
N GLU A 164 -7.49 -29.94 7.48
CA GLU A 164 -8.93 -29.75 7.69
C GLU A 164 -9.17 -28.42 8.40
N ILE A 165 -10.10 -27.64 7.86
CA ILE A 165 -10.52 -26.35 8.41
C ILE A 165 -12.03 -26.41 8.61
N LYS A 166 -12.46 -26.20 9.86
CA LYS A 166 -13.86 -26.04 10.22
C LYS A 166 -14.09 -24.62 10.72
N ILE A 167 -15.06 -23.93 10.13
CA ILE A 167 -15.44 -22.55 10.45
C ILE A 167 -16.87 -22.57 10.96
N THR A 168 -17.05 -22.21 12.24
CA THR A 168 -18.36 -22.09 12.87
C THR A 168 -18.60 -20.66 13.35
N SER A 169 -19.82 -20.14 13.22
CA SER A 169 -20.23 -18.83 13.78
C SER A 169 -21.62 -18.91 14.43
N GLU A 170 -21.87 -18.06 15.43
CA GLU A 170 -23.19 -17.97 16.09
C GLU A 170 -24.30 -17.55 15.11
N ALA A 171 -23.94 -16.83 14.05
CA ALA A 171 -24.85 -16.45 12.97
C ALA A 171 -25.22 -17.61 12.02
N GLY A 172 -24.76 -18.83 12.29
CA GLY A 172 -25.13 -20.04 11.56
C GLY A 172 -24.17 -20.45 10.44
N THR A 173 -22.96 -19.87 10.37
CA THR A 173 -21.92 -20.43 9.50
C THR A 173 -21.45 -21.75 10.10
N ASP A 174 -21.52 -22.85 9.34
CA ASP A 174 -20.86 -24.12 9.66
C ASP A 174 -20.34 -24.70 8.35
N VAL A 175 -19.05 -24.49 8.08
CA VAL A 175 -18.40 -24.88 6.82
C VAL A 175 -17.13 -25.64 7.14
N GLU A 176 -16.93 -26.77 6.48
CA GLU A 176 -15.75 -27.60 6.58
C GLU A 176 -15.15 -27.82 5.19
N PHE A 177 -13.83 -27.68 5.07
CA PHE A 177 -13.11 -27.91 3.82
C PHE A 177 -11.65 -28.32 4.07
N GLU A 178 -11.05 -28.95 3.08
CA GLU A 178 -9.62 -29.26 3.10
C GLU A 178 -8.77 -28.18 2.43
N VAL A 179 -7.53 -28.04 2.89
CA VAL A 179 -6.48 -27.24 2.28
C VAL A 179 -5.27 -28.10 1.98
N GLU A 180 -4.61 -27.81 0.86
CA GLU A 180 -3.39 -28.51 0.49
C GLU A 180 -2.26 -28.27 1.51
N HIS A 181 -1.46 -29.32 1.74
CA HIS A 181 -0.33 -29.25 2.67
C HIS A 181 0.67 -28.15 2.29
N ARG A 182 1.09 -27.32 3.25
CA ARG A 182 2.07 -26.24 3.08
C ARG A 182 1.71 -25.17 2.04
N ARG A 183 0.44 -25.03 1.65
CA ARG A 183 0.00 -24.01 0.67
C ARG A 183 -0.39 -22.66 1.27
N TRP A 184 -0.34 -22.53 2.59
CA TRP A 184 -0.56 -21.27 3.29
C TRP A 184 0.40 -20.17 2.83
N LYS A 185 -0.16 -19.02 2.46
CA LYS A 185 0.55 -17.77 2.20
C LYS A 185 0.73 -17.03 3.52
N LEU A 186 2.00 -16.80 3.88
CA LEU A 186 2.43 -16.22 5.15
C LEU A 186 3.32 -14.99 4.94
N GLU A 187 3.44 -14.54 3.70
CA GLU A 187 4.36 -13.46 3.30
C GLU A 187 3.67 -12.09 3.32
N ASP A 188 2.36 -12.03 3.56
CA ASP A 188 1.58 -10.78 3.68
C ASP A 188 1.75 -10.14 5.06
N ASN A 189 3.00 -9.91 5.45
CA ASN A 189 3.42 -9.25 6.69
C ASN A 189 3.79 -7.77 6.49
N GLY A 190 3.63 -7.26 5.27
CA GLY A 190 3.90 -5.87 4.92
C GLY A 190 5.37 -5.53 4.68
N ILE A 191 6.31 -6.47 4.84
CA ILE A 191 7.73 -6.25 4.57
C ILE A 191 8.08 -6.71 3.15
N CYS A 192 8.33 -5.75 2.27
CA CYS A 192 8.67 -5.94 0.86
C CYS A 192 10.14 -5.57 0.58
N ASN A 193 11.06 -6.31 1.21
CA ASN A 193 12.49 -6.01 1.13
C ASN A 193 13.32 -6.93 0.21
N ARG A 194 12.69 -7.95 -0.38
CA ARG A 194 13.36 -8.91 -1.29
C ARG A 194 13.14 -8.52 -2.76
N PRO A 195 14.13 -8.73 -3.65
CA PRO A 195 13.94 -8.57 -5.08
C PRO A 195 12.75 -9.39 -5.59
N SER A 196 12.03 -8.87 -6.59
CA SER A 196 10.87 -9.55 -7.20
C SER A 196 9.73 -9.88 -6.21
N HIS A 197 9.67 -9.22 -5.05
CA HIS A 197 8.58 -9.38 -4.10
C HIS A 197 7.44 -8.42 -4.42
N VAL A 198 6.20 -8.89 -4.30
CA VAL A 198 4.99 -8.08 -4.48
C VAL A 198 4.15 -8.23 -3.24
N THR A 199 3.76 -7.11 -2.63
CA THR A 199 2.88 -7.08 -1.46
C THR A 199 1.73 -6.11 -1.69
N ASN A 200 0.62 -6.36 -1.00
CA ASN A 200 -0.43 -5.37 -0.84
C ASN A 200 -0.25 -4.70 0.53
N LEU A 201 -0.57 -3.41 0.62
CA LEU A 201 -0.59 -2.67 1.86
C LEU A 201 -1.96 -1.97 2.01
N PRO A 202 -2.58 -1.94 3.20
CA PRO A 202 -2.17 -2.62 4.43
C PRO A 202 -2.16 -4.15 4.31
N ALA A 203 -1.15 -4.77 4.91
CA ALA A 203 -0.98 -6.22 4.96
C ALA A 203 -1.64 -6.81 6.23
N GLY A 204 -1.51 -8.11 6.45
CA GLY A 204 -1.92 -8.74 7.71
C GLY A 204 -2.69 -10.05 7.56
N LYS A 205 -2.69 -10.66 6.37
CA LYS A 205 -3.55 -11.82 6.09
C LYS A 205 -2.72 -13.09 5.99
N ILE A 206 -3.25 -14.17 6.54
CA ILE A 206 -2.83 -15.53 6.21
C ILE A 206 -3.95 -16.16 5.40
N PHE A 207 -3.62 -16.64 4.22
CA PHE A 207 -4.63 -17.21 3.33
C PHE A 207 -4.10 -18.43 2.59
N THR A 208 -5.01 -19.30 2.20
CA THR A 208 -4.73 -20.46 1.35
C THR A 208 -5.93 -20.68 0.44
N ARG A 209 -5.74 -21.49 -0.59
CA ARG A 209 -6.84 -21.93 -1.44
C ARG A 209 -7.39 -23.26 -0.88
N PRO A 210 -8.72 -23.44 -0.81
CA PRO A 210 -9.30 -24.75 -0.57
C PRO A 210 -8.85 -25.74 -1.63
N LYS A 211 -8.71 -27.00 -1.23
CA LYS A 211 -8.55 -28.10 -2.18
C LYS A 211 -9.84 -28.20 -3.00
N LYS A 212 -9.69 -28.58 -4.26
CA LYS A 212 -10.84 -28.70 -5.15
C LYS A 212 -11.63 -29.96 -4.77
N ASP A 213 -12.95 -29.85 -4.82
CA ASP A 213 -13.88 -30.99 -4.66
C ASP A 213 -13.83 -31.66 -3.27
N THR A 214 -13.58 -30.85 -2.22
CA THR A 214 -13.57 -31.25 -0.80
C THR A 214 -14.40 -30.29 0.03
#